data_AF-A0A653DEZ2-F1
#
_entry.id   AF-A0A653DEZ2-F1
#
_cell.length_a   1.000
_cell.length_b   1.000
_cell.length_c   1.000
_cell.angle_alpha   90.00
_cell.angle_beta   90.00
_cell.angle_gamma   90.00
#
_symmetry.space_group_name_H-M   'P 1'
#
loop_
_entity.id
_entity.type
_entity.pdbx_description
1 polymer ?
#
loop_
_entity_poly.entity_id
_entity_poly.type
_entity_poly.pdbx_seq_one_letter_code
_entity_poly.pdbx_strand_id
1 'polypeptide(L)'
;MAMPHRGRLNLLTGIFNFSPARMFSKIKGNPDFPAKYVASGDVLSHLIASTNLKYGDKSVHLSLLYNPSHLEAVNPVSMGKTRAKQMLSADGDYGPNNEFSDKILNIQVHGDAALSGQGVNQECLMLSKVPHFDVGGSIHLVVNNQVGFTTPAARGRSSRYCTDLGKIISAPVIHVNGDYPEEVLKVSKIAFEYQRKFRKDIFVDMNCYRLWGHNELDDPTFTNPALYNVIRSRKTVPQMYADKLIQEGVVSEHTCKQAVESYKSWLNDELKAAETYQPEDLYFKNNWDGYNQAQEAVTTWDTGVDTNLLTFVGSKSVEYPNDFNIHPTLLRTHITNRLTKISEGEKIDWSTAEALAFGTLLFQGYNVRISGQDVGRGTFCHRHVMMVDQKSNTTYVPLNHMHKDQSGFLEVANSILSEEAVLGYEYGYSVESPRNLAIWEAQFGDFFNGAQVIFDTFITSGEDKWLWQSGLTILLPHGYDGAGPEHSSARIERFLQLTDSKENKPDGDNVNMQVSQPSTPAQYFHLLRRQMVRNFRKPLIIITPKTLLRYPTCTSNFAEMAPGTHFKPVLG
;
A
#
# COMPACT_ATOMS: atom_id res chain seq x y z
N MET A 1 8.88 2.37 -6.26
CA MET A 1 10.11 1.77 -5.73
C MET A 1 10.03 1.77 -4.21
N ALA A 2 10.35 0.63 -3.58
CA ALA A 2 10.58 0.50 -2.14
C ALA A 2 12.10 0.43 -1.89
N MET A 3 12.59 1.14 -0.87
CA MET A 3 14.01 1.14 -0.53
C MET A 3 14.24 1.48 0.95
N PRO A 4 15.14 0.78 1.65
CA PRO A 4 15.52 1.10 3.03
C PRO A 4 16.50 2.29 3.06
N HIS A 5 17.19 2.47 4.18
CA HIS A 5 18.14 3.55 4.42
C HIS A 5 19.44 3.48 3.58
N ARG A 6 19.90 2.27 3.21
CA ARG A 6 21.24 2.07 2.64
C ARG A 6 21.39 2.70 1.25
N GLY A 7 22.18 3.77 1.15
CA GLY A 7 22.44 4.45 -0.12
C GLY A 7 21.25 5.24 -0.68
N ARG A 8 20.18 5.42 0.11
CA ARG A 8 18.96 6.08 -0.33
C ARG A 8 19.20 7.54 -0.72
N LEU A 9 19.96 8.27 0.11
CA LEU A 9 20.30 9.67 -0.14
C LEU A 9 21.12 9.84 -1.42
N ASN A 10 22.02 8.89 -1.70
CA ASN A 10 22.79 8.86 -2.94
C ASN A 10 21.89 8.65 -4.16
N LEU A 11 20.92 7.74 -4.08
CA LEU A 11 19.96 7.51 -5.15
C LEU A 11 19.09 8.75 -5.40
N LEU A 12 18.63 9.38 -4.32
CA LEU A 12 17.80 10.58 -4.37
C LEU A 12 18.50 11.72 -5.10
N THR A 13 19.70 12.11 -4.64
CA THR A 13 20.42 13.27 -5.19
C THR A 13 21.12 12.96 -6.51
N GLY A 14 21.55 11.72 -6.71
CA GLY A 14 22.29 11.32 -7.91
C GLY A 14 21.41 10.98 -9.12
N ILE A 15 20.19 10.47 -8.90
CA ILE A 15 19.32 9.99 -9.99
C ILE A 15 17.93 10.61 -9.96
N PHE A 16 17.33 10.83 -8.80
CA PHE A 16 15.90 11.22 -8.70
C PHE A 16 15.67 12.74 -8.73
N ASN A 17 16.62 13.53 -9.25
CA ASN A 17 16.55 15.00 -9.27
C ASN A 17 16.18 15.61 -7.91
N PHE A 18 16.55 14.95 -6.80
CA PHE A 18 16.24 15.45 -5.46
C PHE A 18 17.23 16.55 -5.08
N SER A 19 16.73 17.73 -4.72
CA SER A 19 17.57 18.86 -4.31
C SER A 19 18.43 18.52 -3.08
N PRO A 20 19.76 18.61 -3.16
CA PRO A 20 20.62 18.51 -1.98
C PRO A 20 20.36 19.65 -0.99
N ALA A 21 20.04 20.87 -1.43
CA ALA A 21 19.64 21.95 -0.52
C ALA A 21 18.45 21.56 0.38
N ARG A 22 17.44 20.87 -0.15
CA ARG A 22 16.34 20.28 0.64
C ARG A 22 16.86 19.31 1.70
N MET A 23 17.76 18.41 1.31
CA MET A 23 18.37 17.43 2.22
C MET A 23 19.14 18.09 3.36
N PHE A 24 19.98 19.08 3.03
CA PHE A 24 20.78 19.81 4.01
C PHE A 24 19.91 20.65 4.93
N SER A 25 18.83 21.25 4.44
CA SER A 25 17.85 21.96 5.26
C SER A 25 17.24 21.03 6.32
N LYS A 26 16.87 19.80 5.93
CA LYS A 26 16.41 18.78 6.88
C LYS A 26 17.47 18.37 7.91
N ILE A 27 18.73 18.22 7.49
CA ILE A 27 19.85 17.93 8.42
C ILE A 27 20.01 19.03 9.47
N LYS A 28 19.76 20.30 9.10
CA LYS A 28 19.75 21.44 10.03
C LYS A 28 18.52 21.47 10.96
N GLY A 29 17.57 20.54 10.81
CA GLY A 29 16.36 20.46 11.63
C GLY A 29 15.19 21.31 11.13
N ASN A 30 15.26 21.84 9.90
CA ASN A 30 14.17 22.62 9.33
C ASN A 30 12.99 21.73 8.89
N PRO A 31 11.77 22.29 8.77
CA PRO A 31 10.59 21.55 8.31
C PRO A 31 10.72 21.02 6.87
N ASP A 32 10.14 19.86 6.60
CA ASP A 32 10.10 19.23 5.26
C ASP A 32 8.96 19.72 4.37
N PHE A 33 7.97 20.40 4.95
CA PHE A 33 6.71 20.75 4.32
C PHE A 33 6.44 22.25 4.37
N PRO A 34 5.72 22.80 3.38
CA PRO A 34 5.23 24.18 3.45
C PRO A 34 4.42 24.42 4.72
N ALA A 35 4.59 25.60 5.34
CA ALA A 35 3.97 25.95 6.62
C ALA A 35 2.43 25.92 6.65
N LYS A 36 1.77 25.89 5.48
CA LYS A 36 0.31 25.76 5.36
C LYS A 36 -0.22 24.36 5.68
N TYR A 37 0.64 23.34 5.69
CA TYR A 37 0.25 21.97 6.01
C TYR A 37 0.57 21.65 7.47
N VAL A 38 -0.29 20.85 8.10
CA VAL A 38 -0.07 20.31 9.44
C VAL A 38 0.50 18.90 9.28
N ALA A 39 1.76 18.72 9.68
CA ALA A 39 2.48 17.44 9.68
C ALA A 39 3.70 17.52 10.60
N SER A 40 4.03 16.41 11.28
CA SER A 40 5.22 16.28 12.12
C SER A 40 6.51 16.04 11.31
N GLY A 41 6.40 15.47 10.12
CA GLY A 41 7.56 15.05 9.32
C GLY A 41 8.17 13.74 9.78
N ASP A 42 9.32 13.40 9.18
CA ASP A 42 10.01 12.14 9.46
C ASP A 42 11.53 12.31 9.36
N VAL A 43 12.30 11.25 9.61
CA VAL A 43 13.76 11.27 9.59
C VAL A 43 14.33 11.32 8.18
N LEU A 44 15.60 11.74 8.08
CA LEU A 44 16.35 11.89 6.83
C LEU A 44 16.30 10.65 5.92
N SER A 45 16.40 9.45 6.50
CA SER A 45 16.39 8.18 5.76
C SER A 45 15.05 7.82 5.13
N HIS A 46 13.98 8.60 5.37
CA HIS A 46 12.65 8.35 4.83
C HIS A 46 12.24 9.35 3.74
N LEU A 47 13.09 10.33 3.40
CA LEU A 47 12.86 11.27 2.31
C LEU A 47 12.53 10.56 0.99
N ILE A 48 11.66 11.15 0.18
CA ILE A 48 11.24 10.59 -1.11
C ILE A 48 11.51 11.54 -2.25
N ALA A 49 11.42 11.01 -3.46
CA ALA A 49 11.31 11.79 -4.68
C ALA A 49 10.26 11.16 -5.60
N SER A 50 9.54 12.04 -6.29
CA SER A 50 8.61 11.70 -7.37
C SER A 50 8.92 12.62 -8.54
N THR A 51 9.59 12.10 -9.57
CA THR A 51 10.15 12.92 -10.65
C THR A 51 10.06 12.25 -12.00
N ASN A 52 10.15 13.04 -13.06
CA ASN A 52 10.24 12.55 -14.43
C ASN A 52 11.68 12.64 -14.90
N LEU A 53 12.26 11.51 -15.29
CA LEU A 53 13.54 11.49 -16.00
C LEU A 53 13.28 11.49 -17.51
N LYS A 54 14.08 12.25 -18.25
CA LYS A 54 14.02 12.32 -19.72
C LYS A 54 15.13 11.45 -20.33
N TYR A 55 14.77 10.63 -21.29
CA TYR A 55 15.67 9.77 -22.06
C TYR A 55 15.36 9.94 -23.55
N GLY A 56 16.05 10.89 -24.20
CA GLY A 56 15.67 11.39 -25.52
C GLY A 56 14.25 11.97 -25.48
N ASP A 57 13.37 11.52 -26.37
CA ASP A 57 11.97 11.95 -26.43
C ASP A 57 11.04 11.20 -25.45
N LYS A 58 11.57 10.19 -24.74
CA LYS A 58 10.80 9.41 -23.76
C LYS A 58 10.99 9.98 -22.36
N SER A 59 9.97 9.77 -21.52
CA SER A 59 10.07 10.07 -20.09
C SER A 59 9.68 8.88 -19.24
N VAL A 60 10.41 8.67 -18.15
CA VAL A 60 10.11 7.65 -17.14
C VAL A 60 9.81 8.36 -15.84
N HIS A 61 8.63 8.10 -15.29
CA HIS A 61 8.25 8.59 -13.98
C HIS A 61 8.82 7.69 -12.89
N LEU A 62 9.67 8.23 -12.01
CA LEU A 62 10.22 7.54 -10.86
C LEU A 62 9.51 8.00 -9.60
N SER A 63 9.03 7.02 -8.82
CA SER A 63 8.36 7.26 -7.53
C SER A 63 8.97 6.37 -6.46
N LEU A 64 9.73 6.98 -5.54
CA LEU A 64 10.23 6.34 -4.33
C LEU A 64 9.22 6.52 -3.20
N LEU A 65 8.89 5.44 -2.51
CA LEU A 65 7.88 5.48 -1.45
C LEU A 65 8.45 5.91 -0.11
N TYR A 66 7.60 6.56 0.69
CA TYR A 66 7.87 6.73 2.11
C TYR A 66 7.83 5.37 2.79
N ASN A 67 8.62 5.21 3.85
CA ASN A 67 8.69 4.00 4.63
C ASN A 67 9.06 4.34 6.07
N PRO A 68 8.60 3.56 7.05
CA PRO A 68 9.12 3.63 8.41
C PRO A 68 10.50 2.96 8.49
N SER A 69 11.11 3.03 9.68
CA SER A 69 12.35 2.30 9.99
C SER A 69 12.16 0.78 10.12
N HIS A 70 10.90 0.32 10.27
CA HIS A 70 10.53 -1.09 10.25
C HIS A 70 10.84 -1.64 8.85
N LEU A 71 11.98 -2.32 8.74
CA LEU A 71 12.51 -2.75 7.45
C LEU A 71 11.50 -3.66 6.75
N GLU A 72 11.48 -3.59 5.42
CA GLU A 72 10.66 -4.43 4.55
C GLU A 72 9.13 -4.20 4.63
N ALA A 73 8.62 -3.49 5.64
CA ALA A 73 7.19 -3.18 5.78
C ALA A 73 6.62 -2.33 4.62
N VAL A 74 7.47 -1.62 3.86
CA VAL A 74 7.08 -0.86 2.67
C VAL A 74 6.95 -1.72 1.41
N ASN A 75 7.48 -2.94 1.38
CA ASN A 75 7.43 -3.81 0.21
C ASN A 75 5.98 -4.10 -0.24
N PRO A 76 5.05 -4.53 0.63
CA PRO A 76 3.67 -4.74 0.22
C PRO A 76 2.98 -3.43 -0.18
N VAL A 77 3.26 -2.33 0.52
CA VAL A 77 2.78 -0.98 0.18
C VAL A 77 3.19 -0.59 -1.24
N SER A 78 4.41 -0.95 -1.65
CA SER A 78 4.89 -0.70 -3.01
C SER A 78 4.15 -1.54 -4.05
N MET A 79 3.82 -2.79 -3.75
CA MET A 79 3.05 -3.65 -4.63
C MET A 79 1.63 -3.11 -4.82
N GLY A 80 0.95 -2.76 -3.72
CA GLY A 80 -0.39 -2.18 -3.76
C GLY A 80 -0.46 -0.87 -4.54
N LYS A 81 0.52 0.01 -4.34
CA LYS A 81 0.62 1.26 -5.10
C LYS A 81 0.91 1.02 -6.58
N THR A 82 1.75 0.04 -6.91
CA THR A 82 1.96 -0.41 -8.29
C THR A 82 0.66 -0.89 -8.92
N ARG A 83 -0.14 -1.71 -8.22
CA ARG A 83 -1.42 -2.20 -8.71
C ARG A 83 -2.42 -1.08 -8.95
N ALA A 84 -2.53 -0.12 -8.04
CA ALA A 84 -3.40 1.03 -8.24
C ALA A 84 -2.97 1.86 -9.46
N LYS A 85 -1.66 2.03 -9.71
CA LYS A 85 -1.15 2.65 -10.94
C LYS A 85 -1.47 1.84 -12.19
N GLN A 86 -1.45 0.51 -12.12
CA GLN A 86 -1.87 -0.35 -13.23
C GLN A 86 -3.35 -0.15 -13.56
N MET A 87 -4.21 -0.08 -12.53
CA MET A 87 -5.63 0.23 -12.71
C MET A 87 -5.82 1.59 -13.40
N LEU A 88 -5.15 2.64 -12.92
CA LEU A 88 -5.27 3.99 -13.50
C LEU A 88 -4.74 4.11 -14.94
N SER A 89 -3.84 3.22 -15.35
CA SER A 89 -3.21 3.22 -16.68
C SER A 89 -3.74 2.14 -17.62
N ALA A 90 -4.81 1.43 -17.20
CA ALA A 90 -5.39 0.27 -17.88
C ALA A 90 -4.31 -0.75 -18.28
N ASP A 91 -3.49 -1.14 -17.31
CA ASP A 91 -2.36 -2.05 -17.43
C ASP A 91 -2.64 -3.38 -16.70
N GLY A 92 -2.05 -4.47 -17.18
CA GLY A 92 -2.20 -5.81 -16.61
C GLY A 92 -3.65 -6.28 -16.66
N ASP A 93 -4.11 -6.85 -15.56
CA ASP A 93 -5.50 -7.34 -15.39
C ASP A 93 -6.58 -6.24 -15.53
N TYR A 94 -6.19 -4.96 -15.52
CA TYR A 94 -7.12 -3.85 -15.76
C TYR A 94 -7.10 -3.36 -17.21
N GLY A 95 -6.22 -3.92 -18.05
CA GLY A 95 -6.14 -3.62 -19.47
C GLY A 95 -7.06 -4.51 -20.32
N PRO A 96 -7.40 -4.12 -21.56
CA PRO A 96 -8.35 -4.83 -22.40
C PRO A 96 -7.90 -6.25 -22.80
N ASN A 97 -6.60 -6.52 -22.75
CA ASN A 97 -6.02 -7.81 -23.16
C ASN A 97 -5.56 -8.66 -21.97
N ASN A 98 -5.70 -8.18 -20.71
CA ASN A 98 -5.15 -8.82 -19.50
C ASN A 98 -3.66 -9.18 -19.59
N GLU A 99 -2.91 -8.47 -20.43
CA GLU A 99 -1.47 -8.62 -20.55
C GLU A 99 -0.83 -7.54 -19.68
N PHE A 100 0.09 -7.94 -18.80
CA PHE A 100 0.97 -6.99 -18.11
C PHE A 100 1.75 -6.21 -19.16
N SER A 101 1.35 -4.95 -19.37
CA SER A 101 1.98 -4.05 -20.32
C SER A 101 3.31 -3.54 -19.76
N ASP A 102 4.09 -2.88 -20.62
CA ASP A 102 5.43 -2.39 -20.29
C ASP A 102 5.45 -1.15 -19.39
N LYS A 103 4.30 -0.62 -18.94
CA LYS A 103 4.20 0.75 -18.41
C LYS A 103 4.68 0.88 -16.97
N ILE A 104 4.20 0.02 -16.07
CA ILE A 104 4.51 0.13 -14.64
C ILE A 104 5.44 -1.03 -14.22
N LEU A 105 6.46 -0.70 -13.41
CA LEU A 105 7.40 -1.67 -12.86
C LEU A 105 7.55 -1.45 -11.36
N ASN A 106 7.42 -2.53 -10.58
CA ASN A 106 7.76 -2.53 -9.17
C ASN A 106 9.25 -2.88 -8.99
N ILE A 107 9.94 -2.10 -8.16
CA ILE A 107 11.33 -2.33 -7.78
C ILE A 107 11.41 -2.27 -6.26
N GLN A 108 11.98 -3.31 -5.66
CA GLN A 108 12.19 -3.43 -4.23
C GLN A 108 13.69 -3.55 -3.96
N VAL A 109 14.20 -2.70 -3.08
CA VAL A 109 15.59 -2.76 -2.63
C VAL A 109 15.60 -3.26 -1.20
N HIS A 110 16.52 -4.17 -0.88
CA HIS A 110 16.58 -4.83 0.41
C HIS A 110 17.98 -4.73 1.01
N GLY A 111 18.07 -4.79 2.34
CA GLY A 111 19.31 -5.17 3.03
C GLY A 111 19.39 -6.70 3.17
N ASP A 112 20.59 -7.28 3.13
CA ASP A 112 20.75 -8.75 3.18
C ASP A 112 20.16 -9.39 4.43
N ALA A 113 20.37 -8.79 5.61
CA ALA A 113 19.85 -9.33 6.86
C ALA A 113 18.32 -9.20 6.97
N ALA A 114 17.75 -8.09 6.49
CA ALA A 114 16.33 -7.82 6.60
C ALA A 114 15.52 -8.66 5.60
N LEU A 115 16.04 -8.87 4.38
CA LEU A 115 15.42 -9.74 3.38
C LEU A 115 15.12 -11.13 3.96
N SER A 116 16.11 -11.74 4.61
CA SER A 116 15.97 -13.08 5.19
C SER A 116 15.31 -13.11 6.57
N GLY A 117 15.25 -11.97 7.27
CA GLY A 117 14.83 -11.89 8.67
C GLY A 117 13.40 -11.40 8.89
N GLN A 118 12.74 -10.80 7.90
CA GLN A 118 11.39 -10.26 8.04
C GLN A 118 10.36 -11.12 7.28
N GLY A 119 9.34 -11.61 8.00
CA GLY A 119 8.31 -12.50 7.47
C GLY A 119 7.45 -11.88 6.37
N VAL A 120 7.21 -10.57 6.43
CA VAL A 120 6.47 -9.81 5.40
C VAL A 120 7.03 -10.00 3.98
N ASN A 121 8.33 -10.27 3.82
CA ASN A 121 8.92 -10.57 2.51
C ASN A 121 8.40 -11.89 1.93
N GLN A 122 8.33 -12.93 2.77
CA GLN A 122 7.76 -14.21 2.36
C GLN A 122 6.31 -14.01 1.92
N GLU A 123 5.53 -13.26 2.70
CA GLU A 123 4.13 -12.97 2.39
C GLU A 123 3.99 -12.20 1.06
N CYS A 124 4.82 -11.18 0.81
CA CYS A 124 4.84 -10.46 -0.47
C CYS A 124 5.13 -11.38 -1.66
N LEU A 125 6.11 -12.28 -1.53
CA LEU A 125 6.43 -13.22 -2.60
C LEU A 125 5.27 -14.20 -2.84
N MET A 126 4.56 -14.62 -1.81
CA MET A 126 3.36 -15.45 -1.94
C MET A 126 2.22 -14.71 -2.64
N LEU A 127 2.19 -13.37 -2.66
CA LEU A 127 1.23 -12.56 -3.42
C LEU A 127 1.60 -12.40 -4.91
N SER A 128 2.87 -12.66 -5.30
CA SER A 128 3.41 -12.32 -6.64
C SER A 128 2.67 -12.94 -7.83
N LYS A 129 1.86 -13.99 -7.63
CA LYS A 129 1.04 -14.65 -8.66
C LYS A 129 -0.41 -14.87 -8.26
N VAL A 130 -0.84 -14.25 -7.17
CA VAL A 130 -2.23 -14.38 -6.70
C VAL A 130 -3.08 -13.38 -7.51
N PRO A 131 -4.20 -13.81 -8.11
CA PRO A 131 -5.12 -12.90 -8.78
C PRO A 131 -5.50 -11.73 -7.87
N HIS A 132 -5.65 -10.53 -8.43
CA HIS A 132 -5.90 -9.28 -7.70
C HIS A 132 -4.71 -8.71 -6.91
N PHE A 133 -3.59 -9.44 -6.81
CA PHE A 133 -2.36 -9.00 -6.14
C PHE A 133 -1.11 -9.01 -7.05
N ASP A 134 -1.11 -9.82 -8.11
CA ASP A 134 -0.02 -9.87 -9.09
C ASP A 134 0.21 -8.48 -9.73
N VAL A 135 1.47 -8.04 -9.72
CA VAL A 135 1.92 -6.76 -10.30
C VAL A 135 2.79 -6.96 -11.53
N GLY A 136 2.84 -8.17 -12.09
CA GLY A 136 3.62 -8.53 -13.27
C GLY A 136 5.08 -8.85 -12.96
N GLY A 137 5.39 -9.20 -11.71
CA GLY A 137 6.73 -9.53 -11.23
C GLY A 137 7.55 -8.32 -10.78
N SER A 138 8.13 -8.38 -9.58
CA SER A 138 8.98 -7.31 -9.03
C SER A 138 10.48 -7.54 -9.31
N ILE A 139 11.26 -6.48 -9.53
CA ILE A 139 12.73 -6.59 -9.56
C ILE A 139 13.26 -6.31 -8.15
N HIS A 140 13.96 -7.29 -7.59
CA HIS A 140 14.55 -7.20 -6.26
C HIS A 140 16.05 -6.94 -6.35
N LEU A 141 16.52 -5.84 -5.77
CA LEU A 141 17.94 -5.55 -5.60
C LEU A 141 18.30 -5.75 -4.12
N VAL A 142 19.21 -6.69 -3.83
CA VAL A 142 19.72 -6.87 -2.48
C VAL A 142 21.08 -6.19 -2.38
N VAL A 143 21.17 -5.18 -1.51
CA VAL A 143 22.43 -4.53 -1.16
C VAL A 143 23.10 -5.38 -0.09
N ASN A 144 23.73 -6.47 -0.53
CA ASN A 144 24.32 -7.47 0.34
C ASN A 144 25.71 -7.05 0.78
N ASN A 145 25.74 -6.26 1.85
CA ASN A 145 26.99 -5.79 2.45
C ASN A 145 27.55 -6.77 3.50
N GLN A 146 26.92 -7.95 3.61
CA GLN A 146 27.33 -9.12 4.41
C GLN A 146 27.17 -8.96 5.93
N VAL A 147 26.59 -7.86 6.42
CA VAL A 147 26.41 -7.59 7.86
C VAL A 147 25.14 -6.77 8.19
N GLY A 148 24.27 -7.34 9.02
CA GLY A 148 23.10 -6.66 9.58
C GLY A 148 23.44 -6.02 10.92
N PHE A 149 23.55 -4.70 10.98
CA PHE A 149 24.08 -3.99 12.16
C PHE A 149 25.49 -4.50 12.52
N THR A 150 25.62 -5.33 13.55
CA THR A 150 26.84 -6.04 13.97
C THR A 150 26.82 -7.53 13.64
N THR A 151 25.69 -8.07 13.19
CA THR A 151 25.45 -9.49 12.97
C THR A 151 25.96 -9.93 11.60
N PRO A 152 26.96 -10.82 11.50
CA PRO A 152 27.46 -11.28 10.22
C PRO A 152 26.46 -12.21 9.52
N ALA A 153 26.59 -12.33 8.20
CA ALA A 153 25.76 -13.18 7.34
C ALA A 153 25.50 -14.60 7.90
N ALA A 154 26.52 -15.27 8.47
CA ALA A 154 26.42 -16.62 9.03
C ALA A 154 25.49 -16.74 10.26
N ARG A 155 25.05 -15.61 10.84
CA ARG A 155 24.12 -15.53 11.97
C ARG A 155 22.79 -14.87 11.60
N GLY A 156 22.68 -14.28 10.41
CA GLY A 156 21.46 -13.59 9.95
C GLY A 156 20.46 -14.49 9.20
N ARG A 157 20.82 -15.74 8.90
CA ARG A 157 20.00 -16.69 8.13
C ARG A 157 20.48 -18.14 8.30
N SER A 158 19.61 -19.08 7.93
CA SER A 158 19.85 -20.53 7.98
C SER A 158 20.20 -21.17 6.63
N SER A 159 20.52 -20.36 5.62
CA SER A 159 20.83 -20.81 4.27
C SER A 159 22.06 -20.07 3.72
N ARG A 160 22.56 -20.52 2.57
CA ARG A 160 23.83 -19.98 2.00
C ARG A 160 23.67 -18.52 1.58
N TYR A 161 22.61 -18.19 0.84
CA TYR A 161 22.41 -16.88 0.24
C TYR A 161 21.25 -16.13 0.91
N CYS A 162 21.37 -14.81 1.06
CA CYS A 162 20.27 -13.97 1.58
C CYS A 162 19.03 -14.02 0.66
N THR A 163 19.24 -14.29 -0.62
CA THR A 163 18.21 -14.43 -1.67
C THR A 163 17.60 -15.84 -1.77
N ASP A 164 17.97 -16.79 -0.90
CA ASP A 164 17.35 -18.11 -0.91
C ASP A 164 15.83 -18.06 -0.65
N LEU A 165 15.33 -16.98 -0.05
CA LEU A 165 13.89 -16.72 0.07
C LEU A 165 13.18 -16.68 -1.29
N GLY A 166 13.82 -16.19 -2.36
CA GLY A 166 13.23 -16.17 -3.70
C GLY A 166 12.91 -17.57 -4.26
N LYS A 167 13.51 -18.63 -3.70
CA LYS A 167 13.26 -20.01 -4.11
C LYS A 167 11.85 -20.50 -3.79
N ILE A 168 11.15 -19.89 -2.83
CA ILE A 168 9.78 -20.32 -2.46
C ILE A 168 8.79 -20.16 -3.62
N ILE A 169 9.05 -19.22 -4.54
CA ILE A 169 8.29 -19.01 -5.78
C ILE A 169 9.08 -19.40 -7.04
N SER A 170 10.20 -20.10 -6.87
CA SER A 170 11.13 -20.44 -7.97
C SER A 170 11.59 -19.22 -8.78
N ALA A 171 11.79 -18.07 -8.12
CA ALA A 171 12.33 -16.88 -8.79
C ALA A 171 13.82 -17.09 -9.11
N PRO A 172 14.30 -16.68 -10.30
CA PRO A 172 15.72 -16.65 -10.60
C PRO A 172 16.45 -15.66 -9.70
N VAL A 173 17.69 -16.02 -9.37
CA VAL A 173 18.61 -15.21 -8.58
C VAL A 173 19.91 -15.06 -9.36
N ILE A 174 20.37 -13.84 -9.54
CA ILE A 174 21.67 -13.54 -10.14
C ILE A 174 22.55 -12.90 -9.07
N HIS A 175 23.66 -13.56 -8.73
CA HIS A 175 24.66 -13.03 -7.82
C HIS A 175 25.71 -12.27 -8.61
N VAL A 176 26.04 -11.05 -8.18
CA VAL A 176 27.02 -10.20 -8.84
C VAL A 176 27.95 -9.58 -7.80
N ASN A 177 29.23 -9.50 -8.15
CA ASN A 177 30.21 -8.81 -7.31
C ASN A 177 30.13 -7.31 -7.59
N GLY A 178 29.73 -6.54 -6.57
CA GLY A 178 29.57 -5.09 -6.62
C GLY A 178 30.87 -4.32 -6.86
N ASP A 179 32.03 -4.97 -6.74
CA ASP A 179 33.33 -4.40 -7.09
C ASP A 179 33.53 -4.24 -8.61
N TYR A 180 32.65 -4.81 -9.44
CA TYR A 180 32.71 -4.76 -10.90
C TYR A 180 31.47 -4.08 -11.50
N PRO A 181 31.44 -2.74 -11.61
CA PRO A 181 30.25 -1.99 -12.04
C PRO A 181 29.68 -2.40 -13.41
N GLU A 182 30.52 -2.79 -14.36
CA GLU A 182 30.08 -3.26 -15.69
C GLU A 182 29.27 -4.57 -15.61
N GLU A 183 29.64 -5.49 -14.72
CA GLU A 183 28.89 -6.73 -14.50
C GLU A 183 27.57 -6.44 -13.77
N VAL A 184 27.55 -5.49 -12.84
CA VAL A 184 26.30 -5.02 -12.19
C VAL A 184 25.34 -4.45 -13.25
N LEU A 185 25.84 -3.66 -14.20
CA LEU A 185 25.04 -3.15 -15.32
C LEU A 185 24.51 -4.29 -16.20
N LYS A 186 25.35 -5.26 -16.55
CA LYS A 186 24.96 -6.42 -17.35
C LYS A 186 23.87 -7.25 -16.68
N VAL A 187 24.02 -7.54 -15.39
CA VAL A 187 23.04 -8.29 -14.59
C VAL A 187 21.74 -7.52 -14.45
N SER A 188 21.80 -6.20 -14.29
CA SER A 188 20.61 -5.34 -14.25
C SER A 188 19.81 -5.39 -15.56
N LYS A 189 20.49 -5.42 -16.72
CA LYS A 189 19.85 -5.61 -18.03
C LYS A 189 19.18 -6.98 -18.13
N ILE A 190 19.88 -8.05 -17.74
CA ILE A 190 19.31 -9.42 -17.73
C ILE A 190 18.08 -9.49 -16.82
N ALA A 191 18.14 -8.89 -15.63
CA ALA A 191 17.03 -8.87 -14.69
C ALA A 191 15.81 -8.15 -15.26
N PHE A 192 16.03 -6.98 -15.87
CA PHE A 192 14.97 -6.24 -16.56
C PHE A 192 14.37 -7.03 -17.72
N GLU A 193 15.20 -7.60 -18.61
CA GLU A 193 14.74 -8.41 -19.74
C GLU A 193 13.97 -9.66 -19.31
N TYR A 194 14.42 -10.35 -18.26
CA TYR A 194 13.68 -11.48 -17.68
C TYR A 194 12.32 -11.03 -17.18
N GLN A 195 12.25 -9.95 -16.39
CA GLN A 195 10.99 -9.46 -15.84
C GLN A 195 10.03 -9.04 -16.97
N ARG A 196 10.52 -8.35 -18.01
CA ARG A 196 9.71 -7.97 -19.19
C ARG A 196 9.23 -9.19 -19.98
N LYS A 197 10.05 -10.23 -20.12
CA LYS A 197 9.71 -11.44 -20.89
C LYS A 197 8.77 -12.38 -20.15
N PHE A 198 9.01 -12.61 -18.85
CA PHE A 198 8.33 -13.66 -18.09
C PHE A 198 7.32 -13.12 -17.07
N ARG A 199 7.32 -11.81 -16.80
CA ARG A 199 6.41 -11.14 -15.86
C ARG A 199 6.39 -11.81 -14.49
N LYS A 200 7.60 -12.10 -13.98
CA LYS A 200 7.86 -12.80 -12.70
C LYS A 200 8.98 -12.11 -11.95
N ASP A 201 8.96 -12.27 -10.64
CA ASP A 201 9.99 -11.75 -9.74
C ASP A 201 11.38 -12.27 -10.12
N ILE A 202 12.38 -11.42 -9.92
CA ILE A 202 13.80 -11.75 -10.12
C ILE A 202 14.67 -11.00 -9.12
N PHE A 203 15.68 -11.69 -8.60
CA PHE A 203 16.59 -11.15 -7.62
C PHE A 203 17.98 -10.89 -8.21
N VAL A 204 18.53 -9.73 -7.87
CA VAL A 204 19.93 -9.38 -8.03
C VAL A 204 20.55 -9.28 -6.65
N ASP A 205 21.38 -10.26 -6.30
CA ASP A 205 22.19 -10.25 -5.08
C ASP A 205 23.51 -9.52 -5.37
N MET A 206 23.56 -8.23 -5.08
CA MET A 206 24.76 -7.42 -5.25
C MET A 206 25.64 -7.54 -4.01
N ASN A 207 26.62 -8.45 -4.08
CA ASN A 207 27.59 -8.64 -3.03
C ASN A 207 28.56 -7.46 -2.96
N CYS A 208 28.52 -6.72 -1.87
CA CYS A 208 29.34 -5.54 -1.63
C CYS A 208 29.85 -5.54 -0.19
N TYR A 209 30.22 -4.37 0.33
CA TYR A 209 30.65 -4.19 1.72
C TYR A 209 30.16 -2.85 2.26
N ARG A 210 30.18 -2.70 3.59
CA ARG A 210 29.87 -1.44 4.27
C ARG A 210 31.15 -0.78 4.74
N LEU A 211 31.51 0.36 4.14
CA LEU A 211 32.80 1.03 4.40
C LEU A 211 32.96 1.44 5.88
N TRP A 212 31.89 1.96 6.48
CA TRP A 212 31.85 2.45 7.86
C TRP A 212 31.01 1.53 8.76
N GLY A 213 30.77 1.92 10.01
CA GLY A 213 29.83 1.26 10.93
C GLY A 213 28.39 1.20 10.39
N HIS A 214 27.45 0.69 11.21
CA HIS A 214 26.05 0.61 10.76
C HIS A 214 25.49 1.99 10.41
N ASN A 215 25.76 2.94 11.30
CA ASN A 215 25.75 4.38 11.06
C ASN A 215 27.20 4.89 11.08
N GLU A 216 27.42 6.11 10.60
CA GLU A 216 28.75 6.69 10.43
C GLU A 216 29.48 7.01 11.75
N LEU A 217 28.79 6.97 12.90
CA LEU A 217 29.34 7.22 14.23
C LEU A 217 29.67 5.91 14.99
N ASP A 218 29.27 4.76 14.45
CA ASP A 218 29.46 3.45 15.07
C ASP A 218 30.83 2.85 14.71
N ASP A 219 31.55 2.27 15.68
CA ASP A 219 32.81 1.57 15.44
C ASP A 219 32.57 0.07 15.23
N PRO A 220 32.65 -0.42 14.00
CA PRO A 220 32.34 -1.81 13.70
C PRO A 220 33.45 -2.79 14.09
N THR A 221 34.64 -2.31 14.45
CA THR A 221 35.77 -3.17 14.80
C THR A 221 35.57 -3.90 16.12
N PHE A 222 34.64 -3.44 16.97
CA PHE A 222 34.27 -4.13 18.21
C PHE A 222 33.63 -5.50 17.98
N THR A 223 32.98 -5.71 16.83
CA THR A 223 32.21 -6.94 16.55
C THR A 223 32.65 -7.64 15.26
N ASN A 224 33.22 -6.92 14.30
CA ASN A 224 33.58 -7.44 12.98
C ASN A 224 35.04 -7.11 12.57
N PRO A 225 36.05 -7.24 13.46
CA PRO A 225 37.41 -6.73 13.20
C PRO A 225 38.08 -7.35 11.98
N ALA A 226 37.94 -8.66 11.76
CA ALA A 226 38.54 -9.33 10.62
C ALA A 226 37.97 -8.84 9.28
N LEU A 227 36.65 -8.63 9.20
CA LEU A 227 35.98 -8.08 8.03
C LEU A 227 36.49 -6.66 7.74
N TYR A 228 36.57 -5.82 8.77
CA TYR A 228 36.99 -4.43 8.60
C TYR A 228 38.48 -4.28 8.34
N ASN A 229 39.33 -5.23 8.74
CA ASN A 229 40.73 -5.29 8.30
C ASN A 229 40.83 -5.50 6.78
N VAL A 230 39.97 -6.33 6.20
CA VAL A 230 39.89 -6.50 4.74
C VAL A 230 39.37 -5.22 4.08
N ILE A 231 38.29 -4.63 4.60
CA ILE A 231 37.70 -3.40 4.05
C ILE A 231 38.68 -2.21 4.09
N ARG A 232 39.45 -2.06 5.17
CA ARG A 232 40.42 -0.96 5.33
C ARG A 232 41.70 -1.14 4.50
N SER A 233 42.02 -2.37 4.07
CA SER A 233 43.23 -2.67 3.30
C SER A 233 43.04 -2.61 1.78
N ARG A 234 41.81 -2.32 1.32
CA ARG A 234 41.46 -2.24 -0.11
C ARG A 234 41.10 -0.81 -0.54
N LYS A 235 41.22 -0.53 -1.84
CA LYS A 235 40.67 0.68 -2.46
C LYS A 235 39.13 0.61 -2.52
N THR A 236 38.48 1.78 -2.62
CA THR A 236 37.04 1.87 -2.81
C THR A 236 36.62 1.45 -4.22
N VAL A 237 35.40 0.95 -4.38
CA VAL A 237 34.88 0.55 -5.70
C VAL A 237 34.98 1.67 -6.75
N PRO A 238 34.58 2.94 -6.47
CA PRO A 238 34.74 4.01 -7.46
C PRO A 238 36.20 4.26 -7.84
N GLN A 239 37.13 4.19 -6.88
CA GLN A 239 38.56 4.37 -7.16
C GLN A 239 39.12 3.23 -8.01
N MET A 240 38.77 1.98 -7.68
CA MET A 240 39.21 0.82 -8.46
C MET A 240 38.71 0.89 -9.91
N TYR A 241 37.46 1.31 -10.12
CA TYR A 241 36.88 1.45 -11.46
C TYR A 241 37.48 2.63 -12.23
N ALA A 242 37.72 3.77 -11.56
CA ALA A 242 38.44 4.89 -12.18
C ALA A 242 39.86 4.50 -12.61
N ASP A 243 40.61 3.82 -11.74
CA ASP A 243 41.96 3.32 -12.04
C ASP A 243 41.96 2.40 -13.27
N LYS A 244 40.96 1.49 -13.38
CA LYS A 244 40.77 0.63 -14.56
C LYS A 244 40.58 1.46 -15.83
N LEU A 245 39.64 2.41 -15.83
CA LEU A 245 39.34 3.23 -17.01
C LEU A 245 40.52 4.13 -17.42
N ILE A 246 41.33 4.58 -16.46
CA ILE A 246 42.57 5.32 -16.72
C ILE A 246 43.60 4.41 -17.40
N GLN A 247 43.78 3.19 -16.87
CA GLN A 247 44.69 2.20 -17.45
C GLN A 247 44.27 1.79 -18.87
N GLU A 248 42.97 1.72 -19.15
CA GLU A 248 42.41 1.44 -20.48
C GLU A 248 42.41 2.66 -21.41
N GLY A 249 42.80 3.84 -20.92
CA GLY A 249 42.84 5.08 -21.70
C GLY A 249 41.46 5.66 -22.05
N VAL A 250 40.39 5.20 -21.39
CA VAL A 250 39.01 5.67 -21.60
C VAL A 250 38.80 7.06 -20.99
N VAL A 251 39.42 7.33 -19.84
CA VAL A 251 39.39 8.63 -19.14
C VAL A 251 40.78 8.99 -18.65
N SER A 252 41.04 10.29 -18.47
CA SER A 252 42.30 10.75 -17.87
C SER A 252 42.21 10.89 -16.35
N GLU A 253 43.35 10.80 -15.66
CA GLU A 253 43.40 11.07 -14.21
C GLU A 253 42.88 12.49 -13.87
N HIS A 254 43.18 13.47 -14.74
CA HIS A 254 42.69 14.84 -14.59
C HIS A 254 41.16 14.90 -14.64
N THR A 255 40.53 14.20 -15.59
CA THR A 255 39.07 14.13 -15.73
C THR A 255 38.41 13.56 -14.47
N CYS A 256 38.96 12.48 -13.91
CA CYS A 256 38.44 11.87 -12.68
C CYS A 256 38.53 12.82 -11.47
N LYS A 257 39.68 13.48 -11.28
CA LYS A 257 39.86 14.46 -10.19
C LYS A 257 38.90 15.64 -10.35
N GLN A 258 38.80 16.19 -11.56
CA GLN A 258 37.92 17.31 -11.85
C GLN A 258 36.45 16.98 -11.60
N ALA A 259 36.00 15.76 -11.93
CA ALA A 259 34.63 15.32 -11.66
C ALA A 259 34.33 15.31 -10.14
N VAL A 260 35.25 14.81 -9.32
CA VAL A 260 35.10 14.81 -7.86
C VAL A 260 35.10 16.24 -7.29
N GLU A 261 36.00 17.10 -7.75
CA GLU A 261 36.09 18.49 -7.31
C GLU A 261 34.85 19.30 -7.70
N SER A 262 34.36 19.11 -8.93
CA SER A 262 33.16 19.77 -9.43
C SER A 262 31.92 19.33 -8.65
N TYR A 263 31.77 18.03 -8.37
CA TYR A 263 30.66 17.52 -7.56
C TYR A 263 30.71 18.03 -6.12
N LYS A 264 31.91 18.11 -5.51
CA LYS A 264 32.10 18.72 -4.18
C LYS A 264 31.75 20.21 -4.18
N SER A 265 32.18 20.96 -5.19
CA SER A 265 31.86 22.38 -5.32
C SER A 265 30.35 22.58 -5.42
N TRP A 266 29.68 21.79 -6.27
CA TRP A 266 28.23 21.83 -6.41
C TRP A 266 27.51 21.55 -5.08
N LEU A 267 27.91 20.50 -4.35
CA LEU A 267 27.32 20.22 -3.03
C LEU A 267 27.57 21.34 -2.00
N ASN A 268 28.73 22.01 -2.05
CA ASN A 268 28.99 23.17 -1.20
C ASN A 268 28.08 24.35 -1.53
N ASP A 269 27.76 24.56 -2.81
CA ASP A 269 26.83 25.61 -3.22
C ASP A 269 25.38 25.27 -2.82
N GLU A 270 24.97 24.01 -2.96
CA GLU A 270 23.68 23.53 -2.44
C GLU A 270 23.58 23.65 -0.91
N LEU A 271 24.68 23.45 -0.18
CA LEU A 271 24.73 23.64 1.28
C LEU A 271 24.51 25.10 1.68
N LYS A 272 25.03 26.06 0.90
CA LYS A 272 24.73 27.49 1.08
C LYS A 272 23.26 27.78 0.74
N ALA A 273 22.76 27.23 -0.38
CA ALA A 273 21.36 27.40 -0.79
C ALA A 273 20.36 26.83 0.23
N ALA A 274 20.76 25.83 1.03
CA ALA A 274 19.95 25.27 2.10
C ALA A 274 19.57 26.28 3.20
N GLU A 275 20.31 27.40 3.34
CA GLU A 275 19.99 28.46 4.31
C GLU A 275 18.73 29.23 3.96
N THR A 276 18.41 29.32 2.67
CA THR A 276 17.24 30.05 2.16
C THR A 276 16.21 29.14 1.49
N TYR A 277 16.48 27.83 1.45
CA TYR A 277 15.58 26.83 0.89
C TYR A 277 14.22 26.84 1.59
N GLN A 278 13.15 26.85 0.80
CA GLN A 278 11.78 26.69 1.26
C GLN A 278 11.19 25.40 0.69
N PRO A 279 10.45 24.62 1.48
CA PRO A 279 9.79 23.42 0.99
C PRO A 279 8.87 23.68 -0.20
N GLU A 280 9.01 22.87 -1.25
CA GLU A 280 8.11 22.89 -2.39
C GLU A 280 6.72 22.37 -2.03
N ASP A 281 5.69 22.97 -2.63
CA ASP A 281 4.32 22.50 -2.51
C ASP A 281 4.02 21.45 -3.59
N LEU A 282 4.14 20.18 -3.22
CA LEU A 282 3.97 19.02 -4.13
C LEU A 282 2.74 18.15 -3.79
N TYR A 283 1.98 18.51 -2.76
CA TYR A 283 0.90 17.69 -2.20
C TYR A 283 -0.46 18.07 -2.81
N PHE A 284 -1.42 17.14 -2.77
CA PHE A 284 -2.78 17.32 -3.32
C PHE A 284 -2.82 17.74 -4.81
N LYS A 285 -1.94 17.15 -5.62
CA LYS A 285 -1.85 17.37 -7.08
C LYS A 285 -2.19 16.10 -7.86
N ASN A 286 -2.37 16.23 -9.19
CA ASN A 286 -2.66 15.14 -10.10
C ASN A 286 -3.95 14.40 -9.72
N ASN A 287 -3.88 13.11 -9.38
CA ASN A 287 -5.04 12.30 -8.99
C ASN A 287 -5.76 12.85 -7.74
N TRP A 288 -5.06 13.66 -6.94
CA TRP A 288 -5.56 14.28 -5.71
C TRP A 288 -5.96 15.74 -5.89
N ASP A 289 -6.04 16.23 -7.13
CA ASP A 289 -6.54 17.58 -7.41
C ASP A 289 -7.98 17.74 -6.89
N GLY A 290 -8.26 18.87 -6.24
CA GLY A 290 -9.53 19.15 -5.56
C GLY A 290 -9.68 18.56 -4.14
N TYR A 291 -8.70 17.78 -3.65
CA TYR A 291 -8.67 17.28 -2.28
C TYR A 291 -7.87 18.19 -1.36
N ASN A 292 -8.21 18.21 -0.06
CA ASN A 292 -7.56 19.06 0.94
C ASN A 292 -7.26 18.30 2.23
N GLN A 293 -6.43 18.87 3.10
CA GLN A 293 -6.33 18.38 4.49
C GLN A 293 -7.69 18.55 5.19
N ALA A 294 -8.05 17.52 5.95
CA ALA A 294 -9.22 17.56 6.81
C ALA A 294 -9.13 18.70 7.83
N GLN A 295 -10.26 19.31 8.15
CA GLN A 295 -10.33 20.50 9.02
C GLN A 295 -10.59 20.11 10.49
N GLU A 296 -10.42 21.06 11.40
CA GLU A 296 -10.68 20.86 12.84
C GLU A 296 -12.17 20.68 13.19
N ALA A 297 -13.08 21.11 12.32
CA ALA A 297 -14.51 20.90 12.54
C ALA A 297 -14.93 19.52 12.02
N VAL A 298 -15.81 18.84 12.76
CA VAL A 298 -16.50 17.65 12.27
C VAL A 298 -17.53 18.07 11.22
N THR A 299 -17.38 17.56 9.99
CA THR A 299 -18.30 17.85 8.90
C THR A 299 -19.33 16.74 8.69
N THR A 300 -20.54 17.13 8.29
CA THR A 300 -21.62 16.21 7.89
C THR A 300 -21.77 16.23 6.38
N TRP A 301 -21.95 15.05 5.78
CA TRP A 301 -22.05 14.88 4.34
C TRP A 301 -23.33 14.15 3.99
N ASP A 302 -24.12 14.73 3.09
CA ASP A 302 -25.27 14.05 2.50
C ASP A 302 -24.74 12.83 1.73
N THR A 303 -25.07 11.67 2.25
CA THR A 303 -24.64 10.37 1.70
C THR A 303 -25.84 9.55 1.26
N GLY A 304 -27.04 10.12 1.34
CA GLY A 304 -28.28 9.53 0.85
C GLY A 304 -28.28 9.35 -0.67
N VAL A 305 -29.14 8.45 -1.14
CA VAL A 305 -29.29 8.12 -2.56
C VAL A 305 -30.77 7.96 -2.90
N ASP A 306 -31.15 8.34 -4.12
CA ASP A 306 -32.50 8.11 -4.64
C ASP A 306 -32.95 6.66 -4.45
N THR A 307 -34.16 6.47 -3.92
CA THR A 307 -34.66 5.14 -3.55
C THR A 307 -34.95 4.25 -4.75
N ASN A 308 -35.22 4.82 -5.93
CA ASN A 308 -35.34 4.02 -7.16
C ASN A 308 -33.97 3.48 -7.57
N LEU A 309 -32.91 4.27 -7.41
CA LEU A 309 -31.54 3.79 -7.61
C LEU A 309 -31.16 2.72 -6.58
N LEU A 310 -31.58 2.85 -5.32
CA LEU A 310 -31.40 1.78 -4.32
C LEU A 310 -32.11 0.48 -4.75
N THR A 311 -33.35 0.58 -5.23
CA THR A 311 -34.11 -0.59 -5.73
C THR A 311 -33.40 -1.24 -6.91
N PHE A 312 -32.94 -0.43 -7.87
CA PHE A 312 -32.20 -0.88 -9.05
C PHE A 312 -30.90 -1.60 -8.66
N VAL A 313 -30.06 -0.96 -7.85
CA VAL A 313 -28.78 -1.53 -7.39
C VAL A 313 -29.02 -2.80 -6.57
N GLY A 314 -29.99 -2.79 -5.65
CA GLY A 314 -30.34 -3.94 -4.84
C GLY A 314 -30.72 -5.14 -5.70
N SER A 315 -31.50 -4.92 -6.75
CA SER A 315 -31.93 -5.97 -7.69
C SER A 315 -30.74 -6.50 -8.48
N LYS A 316 -29.91 -5.60 -9.02
CA LYS A 316 -28.69 -5.96 -9.77
C LYS A 316 -27.66 -6.68 -8.92
N SER A 317 -27.61 -6.42 -7.61
CA SER A 317 -26.65 -7.06 -6.70
C SER A 317 -26.82 -8.58 -6.57
N VAL A 318 -27.98 -9.11 -6.98
CA VAL A 318 -28.30 -10.55 -6.90
C VAL A 318 -28.75 -11.14 -8.24
N GLU A 319 -28.68 -10.37 -9.32
CA GLU A 319 -28.97 -10.83 -10.68
C GLU A 319 -27.81 -11.67 -11.21
N TYR A 320 -28.12 -12.74 -11.95
CA TYR A 320 -27.12 -13.61 -12.57
C TYR A 320 -27.60 -14.08 -13.95
N PRO A 321 -26.70 -14.50 -14.86
CA PRO A 321 -27.07 -14.97 -16.20
C PRO A 321 -27.98 -16.20 -16.19
N ASN A 322 -28.84 -16.36 -17.21
CA ASN A 322 -29.81 -17.46 -17.28
C ASN A 322 -29.17 -18.86 -17.28
N ASP A 323 -27.95 -18.98 -17.79
CA ASP A 323 -27.16 -20.22 -17.85
C ASP A 323 -26.34 -20.48 -16.58
N PHE A 324 -26.41 -19.59 -15.59
CA PHE A 324 -25.70 -19.71 -14.31
C PHE A 324 -26.45 -20.61 -13.32
N ASN A 325 -25.76 -21.63 -12.82
CA ASN A 325 -26.30 -22.66 -11.94
C ASN A 325 -26.09 -22.22 -10.49
N ILE A 326 -26.99 -21.38 -9.99
CA ILE A 326 -26.95 -20.89 -8.61
C ILE A 326 -27.28 -22.01 -7.60
N HIS A 327 -26.64 -21.99 -6.42
CA HIS A 327 -26.97 -22.92 -5.35
C HIS A 327 -28.43 -22.72 -4.86
N PRO A 328 -29.27 -23.78 -4.75
CA PRO A 328 -30.69 -23.64 -4.40
C PRO A 328 -30.96 -22.92 -3.07
N THR A 329 -30.15 -23.19 -2.04
CA THR A 329 -30.26 -22.45 -0.76
C THR A 329 -29.98 -20.97 -0.94
N LEU A 330 -28.96 -20.59 -1.71
CA LEU A 330 -28.60 -19.19 -1.92
C LEU A 330 -29.71 -18.44 -2.66
N LEU A 331 -30.29 -19.07 -3.69
CA LEU A 331 -31.47 -18.55 -4.36
C LEU A 331 -32.62 -18.29 -3.38
N ARG A 332 -32.98 -19.30 -2.58
CA ARG A 332 -34.12 -19.22 -1.66
C ARG A 332 -33.92 -18.24 -0.50
N THR A 333 -32.73 -18.18 0.09
CA THR A 333 -32.53 -17.50 1.39
C THR A 333 -31.78 -16.17 1.29
N HIS A 334 -31.04 -15.93 0.21
CA HIS A 334 -30.31 -14.68 0.02
C HIS A 334 -30.95 -13.86 -1.10
N ILE A 335 -31.10 -14.45 -2.28
CA ILE A 335 -31.56 -13.74 -3.49
C ILE A 335 -33.04 -13.37 -3.34
N THR A 336 -33.93 -14.35 -3.12
CA THR A 336 -35.37 -14.08 -2.94
C THR A 336 -35.63 -13.12 -1.78
N ASN A 337 -34.96 -13.32 -0.63
CA ASN A 337 -35.13 -12.44 0.53
C ASN A 337 -34.66 -11.01 0.26
N ARG A 338 -33.53 -10.81 -0.42
CA ARG A 338 -33.08 -9.46 -0.79
C ARG A 338 -34.05 -8.80 -1.75
N LEU A 339 -34.53 -9.51 -2.78
CA LEU A 339 -35.52 -9.00 -3.74
C LEU A 339 -36.82 -8.57 -3.06
N THR A 340 -37.33 -9.32 -2.09
CA THR A 340 -38.51 -8.93 -1.30
C THR A 340 -38.25 -7.64 -0.52
N LYS A 341 -37.17 -7.61 0.28
CA LYS A 341 -36.82 -6.45 1.12
C LYS A 341 -36.65 -5.16 0.32
N ILE A 342 -35.97 -5.22 -0.84
CA ILE A 342 -35.76 -4.03 -1.67
C ILE A 342 -37.05 -3.60 -2.40
N SER A 343 -37.97 -4.52 -2.69
CA SER A 343 -39.25 -4.17 -3.30
C SER A 343 -40.19 -3.45 -2.32
N GLU A 344 -40.10 -3.81 -1.05
CA GLU A 344 -40.85 -3.18 0.05
C GLU A 344 -40.15 -1.91 0.57
N GLY A 345 -38.83 -1.81 0.40
CA GLY A 345 -38.02 -0.72 0.96
C GLY A 345 -37.86 -0.80 2.49
N GLU A 346 -38.15 -1.96 3.08
CA GLU A 346 -38.21 -2.19 4.52
C GLU A 346 -37.35 -3.39 4.93
N LYS A 347 -36.95 -3.42 6.21
CA LYS A 347 -36.21 -4.54 6.82
C LYS A 347 -34.92 -4.91 6.08
N ILE A 348 -34.25 -3.90 5.54
CA ILE A 348 -32.95 -4.01 4.88
C ILE A 348 -31.93 -4.50 5.90
N ASP A 349 -31.27 -5.63 5.61
CA ASP A 349 -30.22 -6.19 6.46
C ASP A 349 -28.83 -5.63 6.13
N TRP A 350 -27.85 -5.98 6.96
CA TRP A 350 -26.47 -5.50 6.86
C TRP A 350 -25.84 -5.73 5.48
N SER A 351 -25.99 -6.95 4.95
CA SER A 351 -25.42 -7.33 3.64
C SER A 351 -26.09 -6.60 2.48
N THR A 352 -27.39 -6.29 2.61
CA THR A 352 -28.12 -5.56 1.58
C THR A 352 -27.70 -4.10 1.59
N ALA A 353 -27.62 -3.46 2.77
CA ALA A 353 -27.11 -2.10 2.89
C ALA A 353 -25.66 -1.95 2.38
N GLU A 354 -24.80 -2.95 2.61
CA GLU A 354 -23.45 -3.02 2.04
C GLU A 354 -23.47 -3.05 0.51
N ALA A 355 -24.27 -3.93 -0.09
CA ALA A 355 -24.39 -4.03 -1.54
C ALA A 355 -24.97 -2.74 -2.16
N LEU A 356 -25.90 -2.08 -1.49
CA LEU A 356 -26.43 -0.78 -1.88
C LEU A 356 -25.35 0.30 -1.84
N ALA A 357 -24.53 0.35 -0.78
CA ALA A 357 -23.44 1.32 -0.69
C ALA A 357 -22.40 1.10 -1.79
N PHE A 358 -21.99 -0.16 -2.01
CA PHE A 358 -21.07 -0.49 -3.09
C PHE A 358 -21.64 -0.11 -4.44
N GLY A 359 -22.80 -0.68 -4.82
CA GLY A 359 -23.36 -0.47 -6.15
C GLY A 359 -23.71 0.99 -6.46
N THR A 360 -24.16 1.77 -5.47
CA THR A 360 -24.40 3.21 -5.69
C THR A 360 -23.11 4.00 -5.90
N LEU A 361 -22.00 3.63 -5.24
CA LEU A 361 -20.68 4.23 -5.52
C LEU A 361 -20.16 3.84 -6.90
N LEU A 362 -20.33 2.57 -7.30
CA LEU A 362 -19.97 2.08 -8.64
C LEU A 362 -20.76 2.82 -9.73
N PHE A 363 -22.06 3.02 -9.51
CA PHE A 363 -22.93 3.78 -10.41
C PHE A 363 -22.50 5.25 -10.55
N GLN A 364 -21.91 5.83 -9.49
CA GLN A 364 -21.33 7.18 -9.48
C GLN A 364 -19.91 7.23 -10.10
N GLY A 365 -19.37 6.11 -10.56
CA GLY A 365 -18.04 6.02 -11.18
C GLY A 365 -16.89 6.02 -10.18
N TYR A 366 -17.13 5.62 -8.93
CA TYR A 366 -16.08 5.22 -8.00
C TYR A 366 -15.78 3.73 -8.18
N ASN A 367 -14.54 3.32 -7.95
CA ASN A 367 -14.22 1.89 -7.82
C ASN A 367 -14.35 1.46 -6.36
N VAL A 368 -14.66 0.18 -6.15
CA VAL A 368 -14.63 -0.45 -4.83
C VAL A 368 -13.68 -1.63 -4.91
N ARG A 369 -12.81 -1.77 -3.93
CA ARG A 369 -11.98 -2.97 -3.75
C ARG A 369 -12.22 -3.50 -2.36
N ILE A 370 -12.65 -4.74 -2.25
CA ILE A 370 -12.74 -5.46 -0.97
C ILE A 370 -11.74 -6.60 -0.97
N SER A 371 -10.87 -6.59 0.03
CA SER A 371 -9.74 -7.50 0.16
C SER A 371 -9.73 -8.14 1.53
N GLY A 372 -9.38 -9.41 1.59
CA GLY A 372 -9.32 -10.18 2.82
C GLY A 372 -9.67 -11.65 2.60
N GLN A 373 -9.61 -12.43 3.67
CA GLN A 373 -9.86 -13.86 3.62
C GLN A 373 -11.36 -14.11 3.43
N ASP A 374 -11.73 -14.86 2.39
CA ASP A 374 -13.11 -15.27 2.08
C ASP A 374 -14.12 -14.12 1.82
N VAL A 375 -13.66 -12.89 1.58
CA VAL A 375 -14.51 -11.68 1.50
C VAL A 375 -15.61 -11.75 0.45
N GLY A 376 -15.43 -12.49 -0.65
CA GLY A 376 -16.43 -12.61 -1.71
C GLY A 376 -17.73 -13.28 -1.24
N ARG A 377 -17.62 -14.32 -0.41
CA ARG A 377 -18.75 -14.95 0.29
C ARG A 377 -19.08 -14.22 1.59
N GLY A 378 -18.04 -13.74 2.26
CA GLY A 378 -18.03 -13.31 3.66
C GLY A 378 -17.82 -14.48 4.61
N THR A 379 -17.02 -14.28 5.66
CA THR A 379 -16.74 -15.27 6.72
C THR A 379 -18.03 -15.91 7.23
N PHE A 380 -19.03 -15.08 7.53
CA PHE A 380 -20.31 -15.51 8.10
C PHE A 380 -21.34 -15.94 7.05
N CYS A 381 -20.95 -16.09 5.78
CA CYS A 381 -21.84 -16.46 4.67
C CYS A 381 -23.02 -15.47 4.53
N HIS A 382 -22.75 -14.17 4.66
CA HIS A 382 -23.74 -13.11 4.63
C HIS A 382 -23.70 -12.27 3.35
N ARG A 383 -22.52 -12.10 2.74
CA ARG A 383 -22.27 -11.07 1.72
C ARG A 383 -22.67 -11.48 0.30
N HIS A 384 -22.05 -12.55 -0.20
CA HIS A 384 -22.26 -13.08 -1.55
C HIS A 384 -22.18 -12.04 -2.70
N VAL A 385 -21.24 -11.08 -2.60
CA VAL A 385 -20.93 -10.16 -3.72
C VAL A 385 -20.23 -10.90 -4.88
N MET A 386 -19.71 -12.09 -4.60
CA MET A 386 -19.25 -13.07 -5.56
C MET A 386 -20.12 -14.33 -5.46
N MET A 387 -20.68 -14.77 -6.58
CA MET A 387 -21.39 -16.04 -6.73
C MET A 387 -20.53 -17.06 -7.47
N VAL A 388 -20.78 -18.34 -7.24
CA VAL A 388 -20.05 -19.45 -7.87
C VAL A 388 -21.03 -20.39 -8.56
N ASP A 389 -20.82 -20.60 -9.86
CA ASP A 389 -21.61 -21.54 -10.65
C ASP A 389 -21.35 -22.98 -10.16
N GLN A 390 -22.42 -23.69 -9.80
CA GLN A 390 -22.33 -25.02 -9.16
C GLN A 390 -21.84 -26.13 -10.11
N LYS A 391 -21.75 -25.89 -11.42
CA LYS A 391 -21.26 -26.87 -12.40
C LYS A 391 -19.82 -26.62 -12.83
N SER A 392 -19.43 -25.35 -12.95
CA SER A 392 -18.17 -24.94 -13.57
C SER A 392 -17.17 -24.30 -12.61
N ASN A 393 -17.59 -23.94 -11.39
CA ASN A 393 -16.85 -23.11 -10.45
C ASN A 393 -16.49 -21.70 -10.97
N THR A 394 -17.06 -21.28 -12.11
CA THR A 394 -16.89 -19.92 -12.60
C THR A 394 -17.49 -18.93 -11.61
N THR A 395 -16.73 -17.87 -11.32
CA THR A 395 -17.16 -16.79 -10.43
C THR A 395 -17.90 -15.71 -11.22
N TYR A 396 -18.92 -15.13 -10.60
CA TYR A 396 -19.67 -14.01 -11.15
C TYR A 396 -19.87 -12.94 -10.08
N VAL A 397 -19.64 -11.67 -10.43
CA VAL A 397 -19.77 -10.52 -9.53
C VAL A 397 -20.91 -9.64 -10.05
N PRO A 398 -22.15 -9.77 -9.55
CA PRO A 398 -23.33 -9.11 -10.11
C PRO A 398 -23.21 -7.59 -10.23
N LEU A 399 -22.60 -6.94 -9.24
CA LEU A 399 -22.40 -5.48 -9.22
C LEU A 399 -21.48 -4.94 -10.33
N ASN A 400 -20.76 -5.81 -11.05
CA ASN A 400 -19.97 -5.43 -12.22
C ASN A 400 -20.78 -5.45 -13.53
N HIS A 401 -22.07 -5.81 -13.47
CA HIS A 401 -22.94 -5.97 -14.64
C HIS A 401 -24.27 -5.21 -14.46
N MET A 402 -24.25 -4.05 -13.79
CA MET A 402 -25.48 -3.30 -13.53
C MET A 402 -26.02 -2.63 -14.80
N HIS A 403 -25.14 -2.02 -15.60
CA HIS A 403 -25.48 -1.39 -16.88
C HIS A 403 -24.28 -1.37 -17.85
N LYS A 404 -24.56 -1.19 -19.14
CA LYS A 404 -23.56 -1.25 -20.23
C LYS A 404 -22.49 -0.14 -20.17
N ASP A 405 -22.85 1.04 -19.69
CA ASP A 405 -22.00 2.23 -19.66
C ASP A 405 -21.30 2.40 -18.28
N GLN A 406 -21.19 1.32 -17.52
CA GLN A 406 -20.62 1.34 -16.17
C GLN A 406 -19.12 1.66 -16.20
N SER A 407 -18.69 2.58 -15.34
CA SER A 407 -17.30 3.04 -15.26
C SER A 407 -16.63 2.71 -13.93
N GLY A 408 -17.39 2.46 -12.87
CA GLY A 408 -16.89 1.98 -11.59
C GLY A 408 -17.04 0.47 -11.47
N PHE A 409 -16.01 -0.22 -10.98
CA PHE A 409 -16.04 -1.68 -10.80
C PHE A 409 -15.69 -2.10 -9.37
N LEU A 410 -16.26 -3.23 -8.96
CA LEU A 410 -15.94 -3.95 -7.72
C LEU A 410 -14.87 -5.00 -7.99
N GLU A 411 -13.71 -4.85 -7.37
CA GLU A 411 -12.70 -5.89 -7.29
C GLU A 411 -12.85 -6.66 -5.97
N VAL A 412 -13.14 -7.97 -6.09
CA VAL A 412 -13.27 -8.89 -4.96
C VAL A 412 -11.98 -9.69 -4.81
N ALA A 413 -11.09 -9.22 -3.96
CA ALA A 413 -9.76 -9.80 -3.76
C ALA A 413 -9.77 -10.77 -2.56
N ASN A 414 -10.23 -12.01 -2.77
CA ASN A 414 -10.03 -13.07 -1.78
C ASN A 414 -8.52 -13.27 -1.57
N SER A 415 -8.00 -12.87 -0.42
CA SER A 415 -6.58 -12.87 -0.14
C SER A 415 -6.06 -14.25 0.24
N ILE A 416 -4.74 -14.41 0.18
CA ILE A 416 -4.08 -15.50 0.90
C ILE A 416 -4.26 -15.32 2.42
N LEU A 417 -3.91 -16.35 3.19
CA LEU A 417 -3.89 -16.30 4.66
C LEU A 417 -2.69 -15.47 5.16
N SER A 418 -2.77 -14.15 4.99
CA SER A 418 -1.81 -13.15 5.45
C SER A 418 -2.56 -11.89 5.83
N GLU A 419 -2.20 -11.29 6.95
CA GLU A 419 -2.70 -9.98 7.38
C GLU A 419 -1.67 -8.89 7.11
N GLU A 420 -0.37 -9.10 7.40
CA GLU A 420 0.65 -8.05 7.36
C GLU A 420 0.89 -7.55 5.93
N ALA A 421 1.24 -8.43 4.99
CA ALA A 421 1.45 -8.02 3.60
C ALA A 421 0.16 -7.60 2.90
N VAL A 422 -0.97 -8.27 3.17
CA VAL A 422 -2.25 -7.92 2.54
C VAL A 422 -2.70 -6.52 2.99
N LEU A 423 -2.67 -6.20 4.28
CA LEU A 423 -3.05 -4.87 4.75
C LEU A 423 -2.07 -3.79 4.25
N GLY A 424 -0.77 -4.08 4.22
CA GLY A 424 0.23 -3.19 3.63
C GLY A 424 -0.06 -2.91 2.15
N TYR A 425 -0.45 -3.93 1.41
CA TYR A 425 -0.86 -3.83 0.01
C TYR A 425 -2.10 -2.92 -0.13
N GLU A 426 -3.14 -3.14 0.66
CA GLU A 426 -4.36 -2.31 0.58
C GLU A 426 -4.10 -0.86 0.97
N TYR A 427 -3.19 -0.59 1.92
CA TYR A 427 -2.72 0.77 2.21
C TYR A 427 -2.00 1.40 1.02
N GLY A 428 -1.11 0.65 0.35
CA GLY A 428 -0.45 1.11 -0.88
C GLY A 428 -1.43 1.44 -1.99
N TYR A 429 -2.47 0.64 -2.13
CA TYR A 429 -3.54 0.85 -3.11
C TYR A 429 -4.36 2.10 -2.80
N SER A 430 -4.70 2.34 -1.51
CA SER A 430 -5.56 3.45 -1.09
C SER A 430 -4.91 4.82 -1.19
N VAL A 431 -3.57 4.93 -1.09
CA VAL A 431 -2.86 6.22 -1.17
C VAL A 431 -2.64 6.72 -2.60
N GLU A 432 -2.85 5.88 -3.62
CA GLU A 432 -2.61 6.26 -5.02
C GLU A 432 -3.80 6.97 -5.67
N SER A 433 -5.02 6.50 -5.41
CA SER A 433 -6.24 7.01 -6.04
C SER A 433 -7.29 7.36 -4.99
N PRO A 434 -7.71 8.62 -4.87
CA PRO A 434 -8.81 8.99 -3.98
C PRO A 434 -10.18 8.57 -4.54
N ARG A 435 -10.25 8.04 -5.77
CA ARG A 435 -11.50 7.56 -6.39
C ARG A 435 -11.82 6.09 -6.12
N ASN A 436 -11.01 5.43 -5.28
CA ASN A 436 -11.20 4.03 -4.92
C ASN A 436 -11.60 3.90 -3.44
N LEU A 437 -12.74 3.25 -3.19
CA LEU A 437 -13.07 2.76 -1.85
C LEU A 437 -12.29 1.46 -1.62
N ALA A 438 -11.13 1.57 -0.96
CA ALA A 438 -10.34 0.42 -0.56
C ALA A 438 -10.82 -0.10 0.80
N ILE A 439 -11.13 -1.39 0.87
CA ILE A 439 -11.64 -2.06 2.06
C ILE A 439 -10.76 -3.28 2.33
N TRP A 440 -10.27 -3.39 3.56
CA TRP A 440 -9.68 -4.62 4.08
C TRP A 440 -10.57 -5.19 5.19
N GLU A 441 -10.88 -6.48 5.12
CA GLU A 441 -11.66 -7.18 6.13
C GLU A 441 -10.84 -8.30 6.77
N ALA A 442 -10.71 -8.24 8.10
CA ALA A 442 -10.18 -9.35 8.88
C ALA A 442 -11.24 -10.46 8.98
N GLN A 443 -10.83 -11.73 8.96
CA GLN A 443 -11.78 -12.84 9.07
C GLN A 443 -12.56 -12.77 10.41
N PHE A 444 -11.84 -12.50 11.49
CA PHE A 444 -12.34 -12.01 12.77
C PHE A 444 -11.53 -10.79 13.17
N GLY A 445 -12.16 -9.86 13.90
CA GLY A 445 -11.51 -8.61 14.28
C GLY A 445 -10.26 -8.83 15.10
N ASP A 446 -10.18 -9.92 15.86
CA ASP A 446 -9.06 -10.32 16.72
C ASP A 446 -7.73 -10.48 15.96
N PHE A 447 -7.77 -10.85 14.67
CA PHE A 447 -6.59 -11.19 13.85
C PHE A 447 -5.86 -9.98 13.26
N PHE A 448 -6.37 -8.75 13.46
CA PHE A 448 -5.71 -7.53 12.97
C PHE A 448 -4.27 -7.37 13.47
N ASN A 449 -3.96 -7.95 14.62
CA ASN A 449 -2.69 -7.80 15.31
C ASN A 449 -1.50 -8.40 14.54
N GLY A 450 -1.73 -9.31 13.59
CA GLY A 450 -0.71 -9.77 12.65
C GLY A 450 -0.16 -8.63 11.78
N ALA A 451 -0.96 -7.60 11.51
CA ALA A 451 -0.59 -6.44 10.70
C ALA A 451 -0.30 -5.18 11.53
N GLN A 452 0.04 -5.32 12.82
CA GLN A 452 0.21 -4.18 13.74
C GLN A 452 1.23 -3.15 13.23
N VAL A 453 2.32 -3.58 12.59
CA VAL A 453 3.31 -2.67 11.99
C VAL A 453 2.65 -1.75 10.95
N ILE A 454 1.74 -2.28 10.13
CA ILE A 454 1.04 -1.48 9.11
C ILE A 454 0.08 -0.48 9.77
N PHE A 455 -0.63 -0.90 10.82
CA PHE A 455 -1.47 0.01 11.60
C PHE A 455 -0.65 1.15 12.20
N ASP A 456 0.39 0.84 12.97
CA ASP A 456 1.15 1.83 13.73
C ASP A 456 1.92 2.81 12.84
N THR A 457 2.48 2.30 11.73
CA THR A 457 3.49 3.04 10.98
C THR A 457 3.01 3.60 9.65
N PHE A 458 1.85 3.16 9.15
CA PHE A 458 1.27 3.66 7.90
C PHE A 458 -0.14 4.24 8.10
N ILE A 459 -1.05 3.45 8.66
CA ILE A 459 -2.47 3.85 8.79
C ILE A 459 -2.62 5.00 9.80
N THR A 460 -2.06 4.84 10.99
CA THR A 460 -2.17 5.79 12.11
C THR A 460 -1.35 7.06 11.89
N SER A 461 -0.21 6.97 11.21
CA SER A 461 0.80 8.05 11.18
C SER A 461 1.22 8.50 9.78
N GLY A 462 0.67 7.92 8.71
CA GLY A 462 1.08 8.24 7.34
C GLY A 462 0.73 9.67 6.90
N GLU A 463 -0.42 10.19 7.31
CA GLU A 463 -0.79 11.58 7.01
C GLU A 463 0.07 12.57 7.81
N ASP A 464 0.27 12.32 9.11
CA ASP A 464 1.06 13.21 9.97
C ASP A 464 2.55 13.24 9.58
N LYS A 465 3.14 12.08 9.25
CA LYS A 465 4.56 12.03 8.86
C LYS A 465 4.80 12.50 7.43
N TRP A 466 3.89 12.19 6.51
CA TRP A 466 4.18 12.21 5.06
C TRP A 466 3.11 12.91 4.21
N LEU A 467 2.07 13.48 4.83
CA LEU A 467 0.90 14.05 4.15
C LEU A 467 0.18 13.06 3.21
N TRP A 468 0.37 11.75 3.42
CA TRP A 468 -0.33 10.71 2.66
C TRP A 468 -1.72 10.49 3.23
N GLN A 469 -2.72 11.02 2.54
CA GLN A 469 -4.10 10.66 2.81
C GLN A 469 -4.42 9.25 2.31
N SER A 470 -5.23 8.53 3.08
CA SER A 470 -5.67 7.17 2.78
C SER A 470 -7.13 7.03 3.14
N GLY A 471 -7.94 6.54 2.20
CA GLY A 471 -9.37 6.24 2.41
C GLY A 471 -9.63 4.81 2.86
N LEU A 472 -8.58 4.10 3.32
CA LEU A 472 -8.66 2.68 3.65
C LEU A 472 -9.68 2.44 4.76
N THR A 473 -10.65 1.57 4.47
CA THR A 473 -11.66 1.13 5.42
C THR A 473 -11.28 -0.25 5.95
N ILE A 474 -11.23 -0.40 7.27
CA ILE A 474 -10.84 -1.63 7.95
C ILE A 474 -12.07 -2.20 8.66
N LEU A 475 -12.50 -3.39 8.26
CA LEU A 475 -13.65 -4.09 8.84
C LEU A 475 -13.14 -5.15 9.82
N LEU A 476 -13.53 -5.01 11.10
CA LEU A 476 -13.10 -5.90 12.18
C LEU A 476 -14.31 -6.54 12.87
N PRO A 477 -14.67 -7.79 12.52
CA PRO A 477 -15.79 -8.48 13.16
C PRO A 477 -15.60 -8.62 14.67
N HIS A 478 -16.57 -8.13 15.44
CA HIS A 478 -16.50 -8.03 16.89
C HIS A 478 -17.80 -8.50 17.54
N GLY A 479 -17.71 -9.06 18.75
CA GLY A 479 -18.86 -9.44 19.56
C GLY A 479 -18.50 -10.49 20.62
N TYR A 480 -18.93 -10.27 21.86
CA TYR A 480 -18.74 -11.22 22.96
C TYR A 480 -19.82 -12.32 22.93
N ASP A 481 -19.80 -13.13 21.87
CA ASP A 481 -20.82 -14.16 21.59
C ASP A 481 -20.47 -15.55 22.18
N GLY A 482 -19.47 -15.62 23.09
CA GLY A 482 -19.05 -16.87 23.74
C GLY A 482 -18.06 -17.72 22.93
N ALA A 483 -17.44 -17.17 21.88
CA ALA A 483 -16.54 -17.90 20.96
C ALA A 483 -15.06 -17.97 21.42
N GLY A 484 -14.75 -17.53 22.65
CA GLY A 484 -13.38 -17.53 23.19
C GLY A 484 -12.57 -16.27 22.87
N PRO A 485 -11.31 -16.19 23.37
CA PRO A 485 -10.53 -14.96 23.37
C PRO A 485 -10.01 -14.48 22.01
N GLU A 486 -9.93 -15.36 21.00
CA GLU A 486 -9.47 -15.04 19.64
C GLU A 486 -10.61 -14.85 18.61
N HIS A 487 -11.86 -14.81 19.06
CA HIS A 487 -13.03 -14.64 18.18
C HIS A 487 -14.08 -13.69 18.78
N SER A 488 -13.66 -12.78 19.67
CA SER A 488 -14.57 -11.92 20.43
C SER A 488 -14.28 -10.44 20.28
N SER A 489 -13.00 -10.06 20.23
CA SER A 489 -12.59 -8.67 20.36
C SER A 489 -11.64 -8.23 19.24
N ALA A 490 -12.15 -7.30 18.43
CA ALA A 490 -11.36 -6.40 17.60
C ALA A 490 -10.41 -5.45 18.36
N ARG A 491 -10.32 -5.53 19.70
CA ARG A 491 -9.48 -4.67 20.54
C ARG A 491 -9.67 -3.18 20.26
N ILE A 492 -10.93 -2.74 20.23
CA ILE A 492 -11.32 -1.35 19.93
C ILE A 492 -10.55 -0.35 20.79
N GLU A 493 -10.24 -0.70 22.05
CA GLU A 493 -9.46 0.12 22.97
C GLU A 493 -8.09 0.50 22.41
N ARG A 494 -7.44 -0.37 21.63
CA ARG A 494 -6.15 -0.09 21.01
C ARG A 494 -6.29 0.92 19.90
N PHE A 495 -7.32 0.80 19.06
CA PHE A 495 -7.56 1.76 18.00
C PHE A 495 -7.92 3.13 18.56
N LEU A 496 -8.72 3.20 19.61
CA LEU A 496 -9.01 4.44 20.34
C LEU A 496 -7.73 5.05 20.92
N GLN A 497 -6.87 4.25 21.55
CA GLN A 497 -5.59 4.72 22.08
C GLN A 497 -4.63 5.25 21.00
N LEU A 498 -4.66 4.67 19.80
CA LEU A 498 -3.84 5.10 18.67
C LEU A 498 -4.38 6.36 17.99
N THR A 499 -5.61 6.79 18.31
CA THR A 499 -6.10 8.07 17.81
C THR A 499 -5.34 9.23 18.45
N ASP A 500 -5.23 10.34 17.72
CA ASP A 500 -4.73 11.62 18.28
C ASP A 500 -5.85 12.47 18.91
N SER A 501 -6.96 11.82 19.31
CA SER A 501 -8.06 12.38 20.08
C SER A 501 -7.56 13.01 21.39
N LYS A 502 -8.15 14.14 21.77
CA LYS A 502 -7.69 14.90 22.95
C LYS A 502 -8.75 14.90 24.03
N GLU A 503 -8.41 14.45 25.24
CA GLU A 503 -9.35 14.42 26.39
C GLU A 503 -9.93 15.81 26.75
N ASN A 504 -9.20 16.88 26.43
CA ASN A 504 -9.51 18.25 26.82
C ASN A 504 -9.87 19.18 25.66
N LYS A 505 -10.03 18.66 24.44
CA LYS A 505 -10.38 19.46 23.26
C LYS A 505 -11.35 18.68 22.38
N PRO A 506 -12.28 19.37 21.67
CA PRO A 506 -13.13 18.70 20.71
C PRO A 506 -12.27 18.12 19.58
N ASP A 507 -12.62 16.91 19.17
CA ASP A 507 -12.06 16.27 17.98
C ASP A 507 -12.69 16.84 16.69
N GLY A 508 -11.96 16.71 15.59
CA GLY A 508 -12.35 17.17 14.26
C GLY A 508 -12.26 16.09 13.20
N ASP A 509 -12.46 16.46 11.93
CA ASP A 509 -12.15 15.57 10.82
C ASP A 509 -10.64 15.33 10.65
N ASN A 510 -9.82 16.19 11.23
CA ASN A 510 -8.36 16.11 11.22
C ASN A 510 -7.77 15.00 12.10
N VAL A 511 -8.56 14.32 12.94
CA VAL A 511 -8.08 13.13 13.67
C VAL A 511 -7.46 12.12 12.71
N ASN A 512 -6.40 11.45 13.12
CA ASN A 512 -5.59 10.58 12.26
C ASN A 512 -6.35 9.35 11.73
N MET A 513 -7.34 8.84 12.47
CA MET A 513 -8.23 7.78 12.03
C MET A 513 -9.62 7.93 12.66
N GLN A 514 -10.63 7.39 11.99
CA GLN A 514 -12.00 7.36 12.49
C GLN A 514 -12.32 5.96 13.01
N VAL A 515 -12.84 5.86 14.23
CA VAL A 515 -13.27 4.57 14.82
C VAL A 515 -14.79 4.60 14.98
N SER A 516 -15.46 3.56 14.49
CA SER A 516 -16.93 3.48 14.51
C SER A 516 -17.41 2.07 14.84
N GLN A 517 -18.49 1.98 15.60
CA GLN A 517 -19.19 0.73 15.92
C GLN A 517 -20.68 0.88 15.55
N PRO A 518 -21.01 0.85 14.24
CA PRO A 518 -22.38 1.02 13.79
C PRO A 518 -23.31 -0.09 14.32
N SER A 519 -24.56 0.25 14.61
CA SER A 519 -25.57 -0.67 15.15
C SER A 519 -26.74 -0.93 14.20
N THR A 520 -26.81 -0.23 13.06
CA THR A 520 -27.86 -0.43 12.04
C THR A 520 -27.26 -0.52 10.63
N PRO A 521 -27.94 -1.23 9.69
CA PRO A 521 -27.51 -1.30 8.30
C PRO A 521 -27.40 0.06 7.60
N ALA A 522 -28.33 1.00 7.82
CA ALA A 522 -28.24 2.34 7.23
C ALA A 522 -27.00 3.12 7.70
N GLN A 523 -26.60 2.98 8.96
CA GLN A 523 -25.37 3.60 9.47
C GLN A 523 -24.13 3.06 8.75
N TYR A 524 -24.10 1.76 8.47
CA TYR A 524 -23.02 1.15 7.70
C TYR A 524 -23.00 1.63 6.24
N PHE A 525 -24.16 1.72 5.59
CA PHE A 525 -24.30 2.30 4.26
C PHE A 525 -23.72 3.72 4.18
N HIS A 526 -24.08 4.58 5.13
CA HIS A 526 -23.58 5.95 5.17
C HIS A 526 -22.09 6.03 5.46
N LEU A 527 -21.55 5.20 6.36
CA LEU A 527 -20.11 5.17 6.65
C LEU A 527 -19.29 4.85 5.39
N LEU A 528 -19.68 3.83 4.62
CA LEU A 528 -19.02 3.45 3.37
C LEU A 528 -19.06 4.57 2.33
N ARG A 529 -20.24 5.18 2.12
CA ARG A 529 -20.38 6.29 1.15
C ARG A 529 -19.64 7.55 1.60
N ARG A 530 -19.61 7.83 2.91
CA ARG A 530 -18.88 8.97 3.49
C ARG A 530 -17.38 8.91 3.20
N GLN A 531 -16.78 7.72 3.06
CA GLN A 531 -15.38 7.61 2.65
C GLN A 531 -15.09 8.24 1.28
N MET A 532 -16.07 8.20 0.37
CA MET A 532 -15.89 8.65 -1.01
C MET A 532 -16.46 10.04 -1.29
N VAL A 533 -17.58 10.39 -0.67
CA VAL A 533 -18.28 11.67 -0.90
C VAL A 533 -17.49 12.88 -0.36
N ARG A 534 -16.64 12.68 0.65
CA ARG A 534 -15.80 13.73 1.23
C ARG A 534 -14.74 14.23 0.26
N ASN A 535 -14.32 15.48 0.43
CA ASN A 535 -13.21 16.10 -0.30
C ASN A 535 -11.83 15.89 0.35
N PHE A 536 -11.72 14.89 1.21
CA PHE A 536 -10.49 14.39 1.82
C PHE A 536 -10.61 12.88 2.04
N ARG A 537 -9.50 12.19 2.29
CA ARG A 537 -9.50 10.76 2.61
C ARG A 537 -8.89 10.53 3.98
N LYS A 538 -9.59 9.72 4.79
CA LYS A 538 -9.20 9.38 6.15
C LYS A 538 -9.41 7.88 6.41
N PRO A 539 -8.50 7.18 7.11
CA PRO A 539 -8.73 5.79 7.49
C PRO A 539 -9.97 5.65 8.36
N LEU A 540 -10.71 4.56 8.16
CA LEU A 540 -11.94 4.26 8.89
C LEU A 540 -11.89 2.84 9.44
N ILE A 541 -11.81 2.72 10.77
CA ILE A 541 -11.97 1.47 11.50
C ILE A 541 -13.46 1.27 11.78
N ILE A 542 -14.01 0.18 11.27
CA ILE A 542 -15.39 -0.23 11.53
C ILE A 542 -15.36 -1.53 12.32
N ILE A 543 -15.84 -1.44 13.56
CA ILE A 543 -16.09 -2.59 14.42
C ILE A 543 -17.38 -3.23 13.91
N THR A 544 -17.24 -4.19 13.01
CA THR A 544 -18.35 -4.80 12.29
C THR A 544 -19.02 -5.88 13.14
N PRO A 545 -20.33 -6.12 12.96
CA PRO A 545 -21.04 -7.10 13.75
C PRO A 545 -20.78 -8.53 13.28
N LYS A 546 -20.96 -9.48 14.21
CA LYS A 546 -21.14 -10.91 13.93
C LYS A 546 -22.62 -11.29 14.04
N THR A 547 -23.16 -11.22 15.26
CA THR A 547 -24.55 -11.59 15.56
C THR A 547 -25.57 -10.66 14.87
N LEU A 548 -25.29 -9.36 14.78
CA LEU A 548 -26.23 -8.40 14.18
C LEU A 548 -26.44 -8.60 12.68
N LEU A 549 -25.57 -9.34 11.98
CA LEU A 549 -25.72 -9.63 10.55
C LEU A 549 -27.07 -10.29 10.20
N ARG A 550 -27.68 -11.00 11.15
CA ARG A 550 -28.96 -11.71 10.98
C ARG A 550 -29.96 -11.41 12.10
N TYR A 551 -29.66 -10.47 13.00
CA TYR A 551 -30.54 -10.21 14.13
C TYR A 551 -31.84 -9.52 13.64
N PRO A 552 -33.04 -10.06 13.92
CA PRO A 552 -34.27 -9.62 13.27
C PRO A 552 -34.63 -8.13 13.45
N THR A 553 -34.16 -7.51 14.53
CA THR A 553 -34.40 -6.08 14.79
C THR A 553 -33.25 -5.18 14.30
N CYS A 554 -32.11 -5.75 13.89
CA CYS A 554 -31.02 -5.00 13.28
C CYS A 554 -31.26 -4.86 11.79
N THR A 555 -32.27 -4.05 11.46
CA THR A 555 -32.65 -3.74 10.08
C THR A 555 -32.87 -2.25 9.91
N SER A 556 -32.80 -1.78 8.67
CA SER A 556 -33.09 -0.39 8.30
C SER A 556 -34.11 -0.31 7.17
N ASN A 557 -34.63 0.88 6.90
CA ASN A 557 -35.54 1.17 5.79
C ASN A 557 -34.89 2.10 4.77
N PHE A 558 -35.39 2.12 3.54
CA PHE A 558 -34.90 3.03 2.48
C PHE A 558 -35.01 4.50 2.87
N ALA A 559 -36.01 4.87 3.67
CA ALA A 559 -36.14 6.24 4.19
C ALA A 559 -34.91 6.70 4.99
N GLU A 560 -34.18 5.77 5.60
CA GLU A 560 -32.95 6.06 6.35
C GLU A 560 -31.71 6.15 5.46
N MET A 561 -31.83 5.89 4.16
CA MET A 561 -30.76 5.95 3.15
C MET A 561 -31.11 6.87 1.97
N ALA A 562 -32.26 7.55 2.02
CA ALA A 562 -32.78 8.45 1.00
C ALA A 562 -32.02 9.81 0.97
N PRO A 563 -32.15 10.64 -0.07
CA PRO A 563 -31.47 11.94 -0.12
C PRO A 563 -31.74 12.81 1.12
N GLY A 564 -30.73 13.53 1.61
CA GLY A 564 -30.78 14.30 2.86
C GLY A 564 -30.45 13.51 4.13
N THR A 565 -30.30 12.18 4.03
CA THR A 565 -29.84 11.34 5.13
C THR A 565 -28.31 11.22 5.17
N HIS A 566 -27.79 10.94 6.35
CA HIS A 566 -26.35 10.87 6.59
C HIS A 566 -26.06 10.01 7.83
N PHE A 567 -24.80 9.62 7.98
CA PHE A 567 -24.32 8.92 9.17
C PHE A 567 -24.56 9.76 10.43
N LYS A 568 -25.22 9.17 11.43
CA LYS A 568 -25.44 9.80 12.73
C LYS A 568 -24.35 9.34 13.71
N PRO A 569 -23.47 10.22 14.24
CA PRO A 569 -22.46 9.81 15.21
C PRO A 569 -23.06 9.30 16.53
N VAL A 570 -24.30 9.71 16.84
CA VAL A 570 -25.07 9.28 18.02
C VAL A 570 -26.51 8.99 17.58
N LEU A 571 -27.05 7.85 18.01
CA LEU A 571 -28.47 7.51 17.90
C LEU A 571 -29.10 7.68 19.28
N GLY A 572 -30.12 8.53 19.38
CA GLY A 572 -30.80 8.88 20.64
C GLY A 572 -31.94 7.97 21.03
#